data_AF-A0A957YW55-F1
#
_entry.id   AF-A0A957YW55-F1
#
_cell.length_a   1.000
_cell.length_b   1.000
_cell.length_c   1.000
_cell.angle_alpha   90.00
_cell.angle_beta   90.00
_cell.angle_gamma   90.00
#
_symmetry.space_group_name_H-M   'P 1'
#
loop_
_entity.id
_entity.type
_entity.pdbx_description
1 polymer ?
#
loop_
_entity_poly.entity_id
_entity_poly.type
_entity_poly.pdbx_seq_one_letter_code
_entity_poly.pdbx_strand_id
1 'polypeptide(L)' 'QRYEVMEPQPTIVDGFMLVPDAPGLGIDIVEEAIVKYPSAGNVSGPATAEEPLYVKARTQRARWLHPAPQSASTDFD' A
#
# COMPACT_ATOMS: atom_id res chain seq x y z
N GLN A 1 8.69 -5.09 3.03
CA GLN A 1 7.86 -4.88 1.83
C GLN A 1 8.06 -3.52 1.13
N ARG A 2 8.65 -2.48 1.75
CA ARG A 2 8.88 -1.19 1.05
C ARG A 2 10.22 -1.07 0.32
N TYR A 3 11.22 -1.86 0.71
CA TYR A 3 12.61 -1.70 0.23
C TYR A 3 12.93 -2.45 -1.07
N GLU A 4 11.94 -3.06 -1.72
CA GLU A 4 12.14 -3.89 -2.93
C GLU A 4 11.46 -3.29 -4.18
N VAL A 5 10.67 -2.23 -4.04
CA VAL A 5 9.82 -1.72 -5.13
C VAL A 5 10.42 -0.52 -5.89
N MET A 6 11.58 -0.02 -5.45
CA MET A 6 12.25 1.13 -6.06
C MET A 6 13.77 1.08 -5.85
N GLU A 7 14.53 1.65 -6.77
CA GLU A 7 15.99 1.72 -6.71
C GLU A 7 16.53 3.03 -7.32
N PRO A 8 17.59 3.65 -6.75
CA PRO A 8 18.21 3.31 -5.48
C PRO A 8 17.30 3.62 -4.29
N GLN A 9 17.55 2.97 -3.15
CA GLN A 9 16.83 3.26 -1.92
C GLN A 9 17.36 4.56 -1.28
N PRO A 10 16.48 5.51 -0.90
CA PRO A 10 16.89 6.70 -0.15
C PRO A 10 17.60 6.29 1.15
N THR A 11 18.79 6.85 1.36
CA THR A 11 19.64 6.50 2.50
C THR A 11 19.42 7.49 3.64
N ILE A 12 19.35 6.98 4.88
CA ILE A 12 19.29 7.80 6.09
C ILE A 12 20.68 7.79 6.73
N VAL A 13 21.27 8.96 6.95
CA VAL A 13 22.57 9.16 7.61
C VAL A 13 22.37 10.17 8.74
N ASP A 14 22.73 9.80 9.98
CA ASP A 14 22.60 10.66 11.17
C ASP A 14 21.19 11.23 11.41
N GLY A 15 20.15 10.49 11.00
CA GLY A 15 18.75 10.92 11.10
C GLY A 15 18.29 11.86 9.98
N PHE A 16 19.16 12.17 9.01
CA PHE A 16 18.84 12.94 7.81
C PHE A 16 18.69 12.04 6.60
N MET A 17 17.76 12.37 5.70
CA MET A 17 17.66 11.70 4.40
C MET A 17 18.63 12.36 3.43
N LEU A 18 19.52 11.57 2.83
CA LEU A 18 20.46 12.07 1.83
C LEU A 18 19.71 12.37 0.53
N VAL A 19 19.88 13.59 0.01
CA VAL A 19 19.25 14.02 -1.24
C VAL A 19 19.99 13.36 -2.41
N PRO A 20 19.30 12.65 -3.32
CA PRO A 20 19.94 12.09 -4.51
C PRO A 20 20.45 13.17 -5.46
N ASP A 21 21.62 12.94 -6.06
CA ASP A 21 22.20 13.83 -7.09
C ASP A 21 21.58 13.64 -8.48
N ALA A 22 20.77 12.59 -8.65
CA ALA A 22 20.09 12.30 -9.91
C ALA A 22 18.88 13.23 -10.12
N PRO A 23 18.57 13.61 -11.38
CA PRO A 23 17.41 14.44 -11.69
C PRO A 23 16.08 13.84 -11.23
N GLY A 24 15.07 14.70 -11.04
CA GLY A 24 13.73 14.29 -10.65
C GLY A 24 13.67 13.76 -9.21
N LEU A 25 13.01 12.62 -9.00
CA LEU A 25 12.96 11.97 -7.68
C LEU A 25 14.23 11.17 -7.36
N GLY A 26 15.10 10.94 -8.34
CA GLY A 26 16.34 10.18 -8.17
C GLY A 26 16.15 8.70 -7.84
N ILE A 27 14.97 8.14 -8.15
CA ILE A 27 14.62 6.73 -8.00
C ILE A 27 13.87 6.24 -9.24
N ASP A 28 13.98 4.95 -9.50
CA ASP A 28 13.19 4.20 -10.47
C ASP A 28 12.36 3.13 -9.77
N ILE A 29 11.33 2.63 -10.44
CA ILE A 29 10.45 1.57 -9.94
C ILE A 29 11.02 0.21 -10.34
N VAL A 30 10.89 -0.80 -9.47
CA VAL A 30 11.20 -2.19 -9.81
C VAL A 30 9.90 -2.91 -10.17
N GLU A 31 9.61 -3.04 -11.46
CA GLU A 31 8.34 -3.55 -11.98
C GLU A 31 8.04 -4.97 -11.50
N GLU A 32 9.05 -5.83 -11.44
CA GLU A 32 8.89 -7.22 -11.00
C GLU A 32 8.39 -7.30 -9.55
N ALA A 33 8.86 -6.38 -8.70
CA ALA A 33 8.43 -6.29 -7.31
C ALA A 33 7.01 -5.73 -7.18
N ILE A 34 6.61 -4.80 -8.05
CA ILE A 34 5.22 -4.32 -8.09
C ILE A 34 4.25 -5.43 -8.46
N VAL A 35 4.60 -6.26 -9.45
CA VAL A 35 3.76 -7.40 -9.87
C VAL A 35 3.53 -8.38 -8.72
N LYS A 36 4.55 -8.61 -7.88
CA LYS A 36 4.44 -9.48 -6.70
C LYS A 36 3.55 -8.88 -5.60
N TYR A 37 3.48 -7.56 -5.51
CA TYR A 37 2.79 -6.85 -4.44
C TYR A 37 1.85 -5.76 -4.98
N PRO A 38 0.77 -6.14 -5.68
CA PRO A 38 -0.17 -5.18 -6.23
C PRO A 38 -0.86 -4.39 -5.11
N SER A 39 -1.03 -3.09 -5.31
CA SER A 39 -1.77 -2.24 -4.38
C SER A 39 -3.24 -2.63 -4.38
N ALA A 40 -3.77 -3.05 -3.22
CA ALA A 40 -5.19 -3.33 -3.03
C ALA A 40 -6.01 -2.07 -2.66
N GLY A 41 -5.40 -0.87 -2.71
CA GLY A 41 -6.03 0.37 -2.28
C GLY A 41 -6.15 0.51 -0.76
N ASN A 42 -5.97 1.74 -0.26
CA ASN A 42 -5.97 2.04 1.18
C ASN A 42 -7.10 3.00 1.62
N VAL A 43 -7.94 3.43 0.69
CA VAL A 43 -9.24 4.09 0.93
C VAL A 43 -10.25 3.37 0.05
N SER A 44 -11.46 3.18 0.55
CA SER A 44 -12.59 2.85 -0.32
C SER A 44 -12.81 3.99 -1.31
N GLY A 45 -13.14 3.67 -2.56
CA GLY A 45 -13.63 4.69 -3.49
C GLY A 45 -14.83 5.45 -2.89
N PRO A 46 -15.09 6.69 -3.34
CA PRO A 46 -16.30 7.39 -2.95
C PRO A 46 -17.52 6.56 -3.38
N ALA A 47 -18.38 6.18 -2.44
CA ALA A 47 -19.63 5.51 -2.80
C ALA A 47 -20.55 6.55 -3.44
N THR A 48 -21.16 6.23 -4.58
CA THR A 48 -22.02 7.16 -5.32
C THR A 48 -23.22 7.65 -4.49
N ALA A 49 -23.58 6.92 -3.43
CA ALA A 49 -24.66 7.25 -2.51
C ALA A 49 -24.20 8.03 -1.24
N GLU A 50 -22.90 8.26 -1.06
CA GLU A 50 -22.36 8.95 0.11
C GLU A 50 -22.02 10.40 -0.20
N GLU A 51 -22.25 11.29 0.78
CA GLU A 51 -21.79 12.67 0.73
C GLU A 51 -20.25 12.71 0.71
N PRO A 52 -19.62 13.58 -0.12
CA PRO A 52 -18.17 13.69 -0.16
C PRO A 52 -17.65 14.30 1.15
N LEU A 53 -17.21 13.46 2.07
CA LEU A 53 -16.59 13.88 3.32
C LEU A 53 -15.16 14.37 3.08
N TYR A 54 -14.81 15.50 3.69
CA TYR A 54 -13.43 16.02 3.70
C TYR A 54 -12.44 15.09 4.42
N VAL A 55 -12.94 14.32 5.40
CA VAL A 55 -12.16 13.33 6.16
C VAL A 55 -12.88 11.98 6.11
N LYS A 56 -12.19 10.92 5.67
CA LYS A 56 -12.67 9.53 5.71
C LYS A 56 -11.68 8.63 6.43
N ALA A 57 -12.17 7.86 7.40
CA ALA A 57 -11.35 6.91 8.15
C ALA A 57 -10.81 5.80 7.24
N ARG A 58 -9.58 5.34 7.50
CA ARG A 58 -8.93 4.26 6.74
C ARG A 58 -9.54 2.92 7.12
N THR A 59 -10.54 2.46 6.35
CA THR A 59 -11.26 1.19 6.58
C THR A 59 -10.33 -0.03 6.66
N GLN A 60 -9.23 -0.06 5.92
CA GLN A 60 -8.21 -1.11 6.01
C GLN A 60 -7.60 -1.25 7.42
N ARG A 61 -7.50 -0.17 8.21
CA ARG A 61 -7.00 -0.24 9.59
C ARG A 61 -8.00 -0.86 10.57
N ALA A 62 -9.28 -0.91 10.20
CA ALA A 62 -10.32 -1.57 10.99
C ALA A 62 -10.45 -3.07 10.65
N ARG A 63 -9.64 -3.61 9.74
CA ARG A 63 -9.75 -5.02 9.31
C ARG A 63 -9.65 -6.02 10.46
N TRP A 64 -8.94 -5.69 11.54
CA TRP A 64 -8.86 -6.53 12.74
C TRP A 64 -10.18 -6.62 13.53
N LEU A 65 -11.12 -5.70 13.32
CA LEU A 65 -12.46 -5.73 13.94
C LEU A 65 -13.42 -6.67 13.21
N HIS A 66 -13.10 -7.06 11.97
CA HIS A 66 -13.94 -7.96 11.20
C HIS A 66 -13.38 -9.39 11.30
N PRO A 67 -14.21 -10.38 11.68
CA PRO A 67 -13.79 -11.77 11.63
C PRO A 67 -13.41 -12.13 10.20
N ALA A 68 -12.31 -12.89 10.04
CA ALA A 68 -11.93 -13.40 8.73
C ALA A 68 -13.11 -14.18 8.12
N PRO A 69 -13.42 -14.00 6.82
CA PRO A 69 -14.44 -14.81 6.18
C PRO A 69 -14.06 -16.28 6.34
N GLN A 70 -14.93 -17.08 6.95
CA GLN A 70 -14.76 -18.52 6.99
C GLN A 70 -14.67 -18.99 5.54
N SER A 71 -13.53 -19.56 5.15
CA SER A 71 -13.44 -20.30 3.90
C SER A 71 -14.46 -21.42 4.00
N ALA A 72 -15.49 -21.41 3.16
CA ALA A 72 -16.42 -22.53 3.06
C ALA A 72 -15.58 -23.77 2.77
N SER A 73 -15.52 -24.70 3.73
CA SER A 73 -14.89 -26.00 3.56
C SER A 73 -15.65 -26.71 2.45
N THR A 74 -14.98 -26.94 1.32
CA THR A 74 -15.47 -27.84 0.27
C THR A 74 -15.19 -29.28 0.70
N ASP A 75 -15.75 -29.70 1.82
CA ASP A 75 -15.79 -31.09 2.24
C ASP A 75 -17.26 -31.53 2.19
N PHE A 76 -17.68 -32.01 1.02
CA PHE A 76 -18.87 -32.83 0.85
C PHE A 76 -18.43 -34.08 0.08
N ASP A 77 -18.55 -35.23 0.74
CA ASP A 77 -18.28 -36.59 0.25
C ASP A 77 -19.09 -36.96 -1.01
#